data_AF-A0A6A9K1L5-F1
#
_entry.id   AF-A0A6A9K1L5-F1
#
_cell.length_a   1.000
_cell.length_b   1.000
_cell.length_c   1.000
_cell.angle_alpha   90.00
_cell.angle_beta   90.00
_cell.angle_gamma   90.00
#
_symmetry.space_group_name_H-M   'P 1'
#
loop_
_entity.id
_entity.type
_entity.pdbx_description
1 polymer ?
#
loop_
_entity_poly.entity_id
_entity_poly.type
_entity_poly.pdbx_seq_one_letter_code
_entity_poly.pdbx_strand_id
1 'polypeptide(L)'
;MQDELFKTRYSKYGYGIDVRRTYKDLPCQPFWTWVTGKSLNDRPPRRPKDTLLKPWQLYLHISWGYAVFFLAVIYGQQLLASQQPLWLKCLLGALIMCLVVNRQRGFLHTFHYTTHGASLENKALARFTCKWILSIPILHTPRDEYVKLHVNEHHSVRTFNTEHDVDLVFMKQHGFYKGMSESAFWTRLVLAPFHPARVLEHLKFRFDVSFVSAPRHERVSRALYWAALLGLVYASGYLEAFALFYLFPIFILTQYSSWIQHVSEHLWFARNEHGLPRFLHYGSLSWGRFLGRPYPADKQGLAFALAFVRWSLGVLLIDIPLRVFSFMQDLPSHDFHHRKPGVNFWRIAPERAANEARPSKFGPMTETWGMWENFLILRDHLCRGQSDPFGIVDWYRENHARLAPETDAANQPHTNQPASQATA
;
A
#
# COMPACT_ATOMS: atom_id res chain seq x y z
N MET A 1 8.85 12.92 -30.08
CA MET A 1 9.84 11.83 -29.86
C MET A 1 10.35 11.74 -28.41
N GLN A 2 10.09 12.71 -27.52
CA GLN A 2 10.39 12.58 -26.08
C GLN A 2 9.45 11.61 -25.33
N ASP A 3 8.27 11.32 -25.88
CA ASP A 3 7.23 10.51 -25.21
C ASP A 3 7.51 9.01 -25.15
N GLU A 4 8.50 8.46 -25.87
CA GLU A 4 8.76 7.01 -25.89
C GLU A 4 9.68 6.55 -24.75
N LEU A 5 10.61 7.41 -24.31
CA LEU A 5 11.70 7.06 -23.40
C LEU A 5 11.25 6.77 -21.96
N PHE A 6 10.08 7.29 -21.58
CA PHE A 6 9.55 7.23 -20.22
C PHE A 6 8.17 6.55 -20.17
N LYS A 7 7.76 5.86 -21.24
CA LYS A 7 6.53 5.04 -21.19
C LYS A 7 6.72 3.96 -20.14
N THR A 8 5.65 3.70 -19.39
CA THR A 8 5.60 2.62 -18.41
C THR A 8 5.94 1.30 -19.07
N ARG A 9 7.03 0.66 -18.64
CA ARG A 9 7.41 -0.65 -19.17
C ARG A 9 6.51 -1.71 -18.51
N TYR A 10 5.65 -2.32 -19.32
CA TYR A 10 4.82 -3.44 -18.90
C TYR A 10 5.70 -4.62 -18.51
N SER A 11 5.26 -5.38 -17.50
CA SER A 11 5.92 -6.64 -17.19
C SER A 11 5.78 -7.62 -18.36
N LYS A 12 6.66 -8.62 -18.44
CA LYS A 12 6.51 -9.76 -19.37
C LYS A 12 5.19 -10.53 -19.23
N TYR A 13 4.46 -10.32 -18.13
CA TYR A 13 3.16 -10.92 -17.84
C TYR A 13 2.00 -9.96 -18.06
N GLY A 14 2.31 -8.68 -18.29
CA GLY A 14 1.38 -7.58 -18.42
C GLY A 14 0.70 -7.49 -19.77
N TYR A 15 -0.39 -6.74 -19.80
CA TYR A 15 -0.93 -6.22 -21.04
C TYR A 15 0.11 -5.29 -21.66
N GLY A 16 0.52 -5.52 -22.91
CA GLY A 16 1.44 -4.64 -23.66
C GLY A 16 0.85 -3.27 -24.03
N ILE A 17 -0.14 -2.80 -23.27
CA ILE A 17 -0.92 -1.58 -23.49
C ILE A 17 -1.26 -0.93 -22.15
N ASP A 18 -1.52 0.39 -22.16
CA ASP A 18 -1.90 1.13 -20.96
C ASP A 18 -3.37 0.85 -20.68
N VAL A 19 -3.64 -0.13 -19.81
CA VAL A 19 -5.00 -0.55 -19.48
C VAL A 19 -5.82 0.65 -19.02
N ARG A 20 -5.24 1.60 -18.27
CA ARG A 20 -5.98 2.77 -17.80
C ARG A 20 -6.48 3.65 -18.94
N ARG A 21 -5.71 3.78 -20.03
CA ARG A 21 -6.10 4.55 -21.23
C ARG A 21 -7.27 3.93 -21.96
N THR A 22 -7.45 2.61 -21.90
CA THR A 22 -8.63 1.96 -22.52
C THR A 22 -9.95 2.38 -21.85
N TYR A 23 -9.90 2.97 -20.66
CA TYR A 23 -11.07 3.41 -19.88
C TYR A 23 -11.37 4.90 -20.11
N LYS A 24 -10.62 5.61 -20.98
CA LYS A 24 -10.69 7.08 -21.11
C LYS A 24 -12.11 7.60 -21.41
N ASP A 25 -12.89 6.84 -22.17
CA ASP A 25 -14.22 7.23 -22.63
C ASP A 25 -15.34 6.72 -21.70
N LEU A 26 -15.00 5.96 -20.65
CA LEU A 26 -15.98 5.52 -19.65
C LEU A 26 -16.45 6.72 -18.79
N PRO A 27 -17.72 6.74 -18.34
CA PRO A 27 -18.16 7.74 -17.38
C PRO A 27 -17.49 7.49 -16.01
N CYS A 28 -17.58 8.49 -15.12
CA CYS A 28 -17.12 8.38 -13.73
C CYS A 28 -15.62 8.04 -13.59
N GLN A 29 -14.74 8.75 -14.30
CA GLN A 29 -13.28 8.59 -14.21
C GLN A 29 -12.70 8.54 -12.78
N PRO A 30 -13.25 9.25 -11.75
CA PRO A 30 -12.81 9.07 -10.37
C PRO A 30 -13.02 7.64 -9.84
N PHE A 31 -14.12 6.97 -10.21
CA PHE A 31 -14.37 5.58 -9.85
C PHE A 31 -13.33 4.65 -10.48
N TRP A 32 -13.04 4.81 -11.76
CA TRP A 32 -12.02 3.97 -12.43
C TRP A 32 -10.61 4.23 -11.93
N THR A 33 -10.29 5.46 -11.56
CA THR A 33 -9.05 5.80 -10.87
C THR A 33 -8.99 5.12 -9.50
N TRP A 34 -10.11 5.09 -8.77
CA TRP A 34 -10.19 4.36 -7.51
C TRP A 34 -10.03 2.85 -7.74
N VAL A 35 -10.78 2.21 -8.64
CA VAL A 35 -10.71 0.75 -8.88
C VAL A 35 -9.30 0.34 -9.30
N THR A 36 -8.75 1.01 -10.31
CA THR A 36 -7.48 0.60 -10.91
C THR A 36 -6.26 1.01 -10.09
N GLY A 37 -6.40 2.08 -9.30
CA GLY A 37 -5.28 2.73 -8.63
C GLY A 37 -4.43 3.61 -9.53
N LYS A 38 -4.72 3.68 -10.85
CA LYS A 38 -4.01 4.52 -11.83
C LYS A 38 -4.91 5.66 -12.31
N SER A 39 -4.36 6.87 -12.40
CA SER A 39 -5.07 8.06 -12.90
C SER A 39 -4.80 8.30 -14.39
N LEU A 40 -5.70 9.01 -15.07
CA LEU A 40 -5.45 9.62 -16.39
C LEU A 40 -5.00 11.08 -16.29
N ASN A 41 -4.56 11.52 -15.12
CA ASN A 41 -4.14 12.92 -14.93
C ASN A 41 -2.96 13.27 -15.84
N ASP A 42 -3.20 14.19 -16.76
CA ASP A 42 -2.26 14.77 -17.71
C ASP A 42 -1.78 16.17 -17.27
N ARG A 43 -2.32 16.69 -16.16
CA ARG A 43 -1.94 18.00 -15.62
C ARG A 43 -0.52 17.98 -15.09
N PRO A 44 0.18 19.14 -15.08
CA PRO A 44 1.48 19.26 -14.45
C PRO A 44 1.47 18.80 -12.98
N PRO A 45 2.56 18.15 -12.52
CA PRO A 45 2.67 17.65 -11.17
C PRO A 45 2.74 18.82 -10.18
N ARG A 46 2.16 18.59 -9.02
CA ARG A 46 2.14 19.54 -7.91
C ARG A 46 3.34 19.33 -7.00
N ARG A 47 3.69 20.35 -6.21
CA ARG A 47 4.66 20.15 -5.13
C ARG A 47 3.97 19.39 -3.99
N PRO A 48 4.71 18.55 -3.23
CA PRO A 48 4.16 17.81 -2.10
C PRO A 48 3.27 18.64 -1.15
N LYS A 49 3.70 19.86 -0.79
CA LYS A 49 2.93 20.76 0.08
C LYS A 49 1.57 21.17 -0.49
N ASP A 50 1.45 21.24 -1.82
CA ASP A 50 0.21 21.63 -2.50
C ASP A 50 -0.78 20.45 -2.59
N THR A 51 -0.37 19.26 -2.13
CA THR A 51 -1.20 18.04 -2.08
C THR A 51 -1.77 17.75 -0.70
N LEU A 52 -1.32 18.47 0.34
CA LEU A 52 -1.74 18.25 1.72
C LEU A 52 -3.24 18.47 1.91
N LEU A 53 -3.82 17.70 2.83
CA LEU A 53 -5.21 17.80 3.21
C LEU A 53 -5.43 18.99 4.13
N LYS A 54 -6.66 19.51 4.09
CA LYS A 54 -7.17 20.37 5.16
C LYS A 54 -7.57 19.51 6.37
N PRO A 55 -7.51 20.02 7.61
CA PRO A 55 -7.87 19.26 8.81
C PRO A 55 -9.23 18.56 8.70
N TRP A 56 -10.26 19.25 8.21
CA TRP A 56 -11.59 18.67 8.05
C TRP A 56 -11.63 17.50 7.07
N GLN A 57 -10.78 17.48 6.03
CA GLN A 57 -10.71 16.36 5.07
C GLN A 57 -10.11 15.13 5.74
N LEU A 58 -9.06 15.31 6.53
CA LEU A 58 -8.45 14.23 7.31
C LEU A 58 -9.45 13.68 8.33
N TYR A 59 -10.13 14.55 9.08
CA TYR A 59 -11.09 14.09 10.08
C TYR A 59 -12.34 13.47 9.46
N LEU A 60 -12.83 13.96 8.31
CA LEU A 60 -13.89 13.28 7.57
C LEU A 60 -13.47 11.85 7.15
N HIS A 61 -12.24 11.70 6.66
CA HIS A 61 -11.68 10.39 6.31
C HIS A 61 -11.60 9.45 7.53
N ILE A 62 -11.14 9.97 8.67
CA ILE A 62 -11.03 9.23 9.92
C ILE A 62 -12.42 8.86 10.47
N SER A 63 -13.33 9.82 10.54
CA SER A 63 -14.71 9.61 11.00
C SER A 63 -15.42 8.56 10.15
N TRP A 64 -15.22 8.56 8.83
CA TRP A 64 -15.76 7.51 7.97
C TRP A 64 -15.25 6.11 8.33
N GLY A 65 -13.95 5.95 8.59
CA GLY A 65 -13.41 4.64 8.98
C GLY A 65 -13.97 4.15 10.32
N TYR A 66 -14.10 5.04 11.32
CA TYR A 66 -14.71 4.69 12.60
C TYR A 66 -16.20 4.43 12.50
N ALA A 67 -16.93 5.15 11.64
CA ALA A 67 -18.33 4.88 11.36
C ALA A 67 -18.51 3.46 10.79
N VAL A 68 -17.65 3.02 9.87
CA VAL A 68 -17.69 1.65 9.35
C VAL A 68 -17.44 0.62 10.46
N PHE A 69 -16.47 0.85 11.36
CA PHE A 69 -16.24 -0.05 12.49
C PHE A 69 -17.46 -0.17 13.40
N PHE A 70 -18.06 0.97 13.76
CA PHE A 70 -19.26 1.01 14.57
C PHE A 70 -20.44 0.29 13.88
N LEU A 71 -20.72 0.65 12.63
CA LEU A 71 -21.80 0.05 11.83
C LEU A 71 -21.58 -1.44 11.58
N ALA A 72 -20.33 -1.90 11.44
CA ALA A 72 -20.02 -3.32 11.29
C ALA A 72 -20.45 -4.14 12.52
N VAL A 73 -20.30 -3.58 13.73
CA VAL A 73 -20.75 -4.24 14.96
C VAL A 73 -22.27 -4.20 15.07
N ILE A 74 -22.91 -3.05 14.78
CA ILE A 74 -24.38 -2.92 14.84
C ILE A 74 -25.06 -3.86 13.82
N TYR A 75 -24.67 -3.79 12.54
CA TYR A 75 -25.24 -4.64 11.50
C TYR A 75 -24.81 -6.10 11.65
N GLY A 76 -23.60 -6.34 12.15
CA GLY A 76 -23.15 -7.68 12.52
C GLY A 76 -24.05 -8.32 13.56
N GLN A 77 -24.42 -7.58 14.61
CA GLN A 77 -25.36 -8.07 15.63
C GLN A 77 -26.74 -8.39 15.04
N GLN A 78 -27.27 -7.49 14.19
CA GLN A 78 -28.55 -7.72 13.51
C GLN A 78 -28.49 -8.96 12.60
N LEU A 79 -27.37 -9.16 11.89
CA LEU A 79 -27.17 -10.30 11.02
C LEU A 79 -27.14 -11.61 11.81
N LEU A 80 -26.42 -11.65 12.95
CA LEU A 80 -26.36 -12.80 13.84
C LEU A 80 -27.77 -13.16 14.38
N ALA A 81 -28.51 -12.16 14.85
CA ALA A 81 -29.86 -12.33 15.40
C ALA A 81 -30.94 -12.63 14.35
N SER A 82 -30.68 -12.39 13.06
CA SER A 82 -31.65 -12.61 11.99
C SER A 82 -31.98 -14.10 11.77
N GLN A 83 -33.15 -14.39 11.17
CA GLN A 83 -33.56 -15.74 10.76
C GLN A 83 -33.08 -16.12 9.34
N GLN A 84 -32.11 -15.39 8.79
CA GLN A 84 -31.59 -15.64 7.45
C GLN A 84 -30.84 -16.98 7.38
N PRO A 85 -30.86 -17.67 6.23
CA PRO A 85 -30.11 -18.91 6.06
C PRO A 85 -28.60 -18.67 6.22
N LEU A 86 -27.88 -19.69 6.72
CA LEU A 86 -26.46 -19.59 7.07
C LEU A 86 -25.60 -19.07 5.92
N TRP A 87 -25.83 -19.53 4.69
CA TRP A 87 -25.05 -19.10 3.53
C TRP A 87 -25.13 -17.58 3.29
N LEU A 88 -26.30 -16.97 3.52
CA LEU A 88 -26.50 -15.54 3.35
C LEU A 88 -25.83 -14.76 4.50
N LYS A 89 -25.90 -15.30 5.73
CA LYS A 89 -25.15 -14.75 6.88
C LYS A 89 -23.65 -14.77 6.62
N CYS A 90 -23.11 -15.86 6.08
CA CYS A 90 -21.70 -15.97 5.72
C CYS A 90 -21.31 -14.96 4.63
N LEU A 91 -22.11 -14.82 3.57
CA LEU A 91 -21.86 -13.87 2.48
C LEU A 91 -21.86 -12.42 2.98
N LEU A 92 -22.92 -11.99 3.67
CA LEU A 92 -23.03 -10.63 4.19
C LEU A 92 -21.98 -10.37 5.27
N GLY A 93 -21.70 -11.35 6.11
CA GLY A 93 -20.67 -11.25 7.14
C GLY A 93 -19.26 -11.07 6.54
N ALA A 94 -18.92 -11.82 5.48
CA ALA A 94 -17.66 -11.66 4.77
C ALA A 94 -17.52 -10.25 4.15
N LEU A 95 -18.60 -9.68 3.61
CA LEU A 95 -18.60 -8.31 3.09
C LEU A 95 -18.36 -7.28 4.20
N ILE A 96 -19.03 -7.41 5.35
CA ILE A 96 -18.82 -6.54 6.51
C ILE A 96 -17.36 -6.61 6.98
N MET A 97 -16.82 -7.82 7.17
CA MET A 97 -15.43 -8.02 7.58
C MET A 97 -14.45 -7.43 6.56
N CYS A 98 -14.71 -7.58 5.26
CA CYS A 98 -13.90 -6.99 4.20
C CYS A 98 -13.84 -5.46 4.29
N LEU A 99 -14.97 -4.80 4.57
CA LEU A 99 -15.02 -3.35 4.80
C LEU A 99 -14.23 -2.93 6.05
N VAL A 100 -14.29 -3.72 7.12
CA VAL A 100 -13.49 -3.46 8.33
C VAL A 100 -12.00 -3.59 8.04
N VAL A 101 -11.56 -4.66 7.35
CA VAL A 101 -10.15 -4.80 6.90
C VAL A 101 -9.73 -3.62 6.05
N ASN A 102 -10.57 -3.22 5.09
CA ASN A 102 -10.30 -2.10 4.19
C ASN A 102 -10.09 -0.77 4.95
N ARG A 103 -10.93 -0.49 5.95
CA ARG A 103 -10.82 0.74 6.75
C ARG A 103 -9.66 0.69 7.73
N GLN A 104 -9.44 -0.46 8.36
CA GLN A 104 -8.29 -0.71 9.24
C GLN A 104 -6.98 -0.47 8.49
N ARG A 105 -6.80 -1.11 7.34
CA ARG A 105 -5.64 -0.89 6.49
C ARG A 105 -5.57 0.55 6.00
N GLY A 106 -6.71 1.17 5.65
CA GLY A 106 -6.77 2.60 5.34
C GLY A 106 -6.25 3.50 6.47
N PHE A 107 -6.48 3.16 7.74
CA PHE A 107 -5.91 3.89 8.87
C PHE A 107 -4.41 3.66 9.04
N LEU A 108 -3.93 2.42 8.84
CA LEU A 108 -2.48 2.13 8.83
C LEU A 108 -1.76 2.98 7.78
N HIS A 109 -2.37 3.11 6.61
CA HIS A 109 -1.84 3.90 5.50
C HIS A 109 -1.94 5.40 5.77
N THR A 110 -3.10 5.91 6.20
CA THR A 110 -3.23 7.32 6.61
C THR A 110 -2.23 7.69 7.71
N PHE A 111 -1.97 6.78 8.66
CA PHE A 111 -0.91 6.93 9.67
C PHE A 111 0.45 7.02 9.00
N HIS A 112 0.80 6.05 8.16
CA HIS A 112 2.05 5.98 7.40
C HIS A 112 2.32 7.30 6.63
N TYR A 113 1.38 7.79 5.80
CA TYR A 113 1.54 9.07 5.09
C TYR A 113 1.67 10.26 6.04
N THR A 114 0.93 10.26 7.15
CA THR A 114 1.04 11.33 8.14
C THR A 114 2.42 11.34 8.80
N THR A 115 3.05 10.18 9.00
CA THR A 115 4.43 10.12 9.53
C THR A 115 5.47 10.69 8.57
N HIS A 116 5.25 10.58 7.25
CA HIS A 116 6.04 11.26 6.22
C HIS A 116 5.74 12.76 6.09
N GLY A 117 4.83 13.31 6.89
CA GLY A 117 4.40 14.71 6.78
C GLY A 117 3.52 14.98 5.56
N ALA A 118 2.93 13.94 4.98
CA ALA A 118 2.16 14.01 3.74
C ALA A 118 0.64 14.16 3.96
N SER A 119 0.19 14.50 5.18
CA SER A 119 -1.25 14.65 5.46
C SER A 119 -1.66 16.09 5.75
N LEU A 120 -1.02 16.77 6.71
CA LEU A 120 -1.37 18.13 7.12
C LEU A 120 -0.15 19.04 7.16
N GLU A 121 -0.38 20.33 6.90
CA GLU A 121 0.64 21.38 7.06
C GLU A 121 0.98 21.61 8.55
N ASN A 122 -0.02 21.59 9.43
CA ASN A 122 0.19 21.67 10.87
C ASN A 122 0.79 20.36 11.41
N LYS A 123 2.11 20.35 11.59
CA LYS A 123 2.87 19.19 12.07
C LYS A 123 2.46 18.76 13.48
N ALA A 124 2.09 19.68 14.38
CA ALA A 124 1.67 19.32 15.72
C ALA A 124 0.35 18.54 15.70
N LEU A 125 -0.62 19.02 14.90
CA LEU A 125 -1.90 18.34 14.72
C LEU A 125 -1.75 16.96 14.04
N ALA A 126 -0.87 16.88 13.03
CA ALA A 126 -0.53 15.60 12.38
C ALA A 126 0.04 14.59 13.38
N ARG A 127 1.00 15.01 14.23
CA ARG A 127 1.60 14.16 15.28
C ARG A 127 0.55 13.70 16.29
N PHE A 128 -0.28 14.62 16.77
CA PHE A 128 -1.36 14.30 17.70
C PHE A 128 -2.31 13.26 17.10
N THR A 129 -2.74 13.47 15.85
CA THR A 129 -3.68 12.58 15.15
C THR A 129 -3.08 11.18 14.96
N CYS A 130 -1.82 11.06 14.55
CA CYS A 130 -1.13 9.77 14.48
C CYS A 130 -1.16 9.03 15.82
N LYS A 131 -0.63 9.70 16.85
CA LYS A 131 -0.34 9.08 18.15
C LYS A 131 -1.60 8.67 18.92
N TRP A 132 -2.66 9.46 18.84
CA TRP A 132 -3.82 9.28 19.70
C TRP A 132 -5.04 8.77 18.96
N ILE A 133 -5.27 9.26 17.75
CA ILE A 133 -6.49 8.95 17.01
C ILE A 133 -6.29 7.75 16.08
N LEU A 134 -5.15 7.64 15.41
CA LEU A 134 -4.91 6.57 14.45
C LEU A 134 -4.27 5.34 15.06
N SER A 135 -3.35 5.45 16.04
CA SER A 135 -2.65 4.27 16.56
C SER A 135 -3.33 3.53 17.70
N ILE A 136 -4.09 4.21 18.57
CA ILE A 136 -4.66 3.58 19.77
C ILE A 136 -5.79 2.60 19.44
N PRO A 137 -6.84 3.00 18.70
CA PRO A 137 -8.02 2.14 18.51
C PRO A 137 -7.75 0.86 17.74
N ILE A 138 -6.65 0.84 16.99
CA ILE A 138 -6.29 -0.26 16.10
C ILE A 138 -5.02 -0.99 16.53
N LEU A 139 -4.49 -0.65 17.72
CA LEU A 139 -3.24 -1.21 18.27
C LEU A 139 -2.08 -1.17 17.27
N HIS A 140 -1.89 0.00 16.67
CA HIS A 140 -0.73 0.25 15.82
C HIS A 140 0.52 0.54 16.65
N THR A 141 1.68 0.23 16.06
CA THR A 141 3.00 0.62 16.54
C THR A 141 3.02 2.12 16.89
N PRO A 142 3.54 2.50 18.07
CA PRO A 142 3.73 3.90 18.43
C PRO A 142 4.47 4.69 17.36
N ARG A 143 4.07 5.95 17.16
CA ARG A 143 4.58 6.81 16.08
C ARG A 143 6.10 6.90 16.05
N ASP A 144 6.72 7.16 17.20
CA ASP A 144 8.15 7.48 17.21
C ASP A 144 8.99 6.25 16.86
N GLU A 145 8.57 5.06 17.31
CA GLU A 145 9.16 3.78 16.89
C GLU A 145 8.91 3.52 15.40
N TYR A 146 7.69 3.74 14.92
CA TYR A 146 7.37 3.57 13.51
C TYR A 146 8.18 4.50 12.59
N VAL A 147 8.42 5.76 13.00
CA VAL A 147 9.27 6.70 12.23
C VAL A 147 10.69 6.17 12.13
N LYS A 148 11.24 5.63 13.23
CA LYS A 148 12.59 5.07 13.24
C LYS A 148 12.72 3.92 12.25
N LEU A 149 11.85 2.92 12.34
CA LEU A 149 11.94 1.70 11.53
C LEU A 149 11.53 1.96 10.07
N HIS A 150 10.42 2.67 9.87
CA HIS A 150 9.83 2.80 8.53
C HIS A 150 10.45 3.95 7.72
N VAL A 151 10.54 5.14 8.32
CA VAL A 151 10.99 6.33 7.58
C VAL A 151 12.50 6.34 7.43
N ASN A 152 13.22 6.04 8.51
CA ASN A 152 14.68 6.18 8.52
C ASN A 152 15.41 4.97 7.96
N GLU A 153 14.84 3.76 8.10
CA GLU A 153 15.47 2.52 7.63
C GLU A 153 14.83 2.04 6.32
N HIS A 154 13.53 1.75 6.29
CA HIS A 154 12.88 1.21 5.09
C HIS A 154 12.85 2.19 3.89
N HIS A 155 12.45 3.45 4.08
CA HIS A 155 12.41 4.43 2.97
C HIS A 155 13.75 5.08 2.62
N SER A 156 14.83 4.73 3.33
CA SER A 156 16.13 5.34 3.07
C SER A 156 16.83 4.67 1.89
N VAL A 157 17.28 5.48 0.93
CA VAL A 157 18.03 5.04 -0.26
C VAL A 157 19.33 4.30 0.10
N ARG A 158 19.81 4.39 1.35
CA ARG A 158 21.03 3.71 1.81
C ARG A 158 20.77 2.32 2.40
N THR A 159 19.58 2.09 2.93
CA THR A 159 19.26 0.93 3.77
C THR A 159 18.15 0.08 3.16
N PHE A 160 17.35 0.63 2.26
CA PHE A 160 16.26 -0.07 1.58
C PHE A 160 16.73 -1.34 0.86
N ASN A 161 16.03 -2.45 1.07
CA ASN A 161 16.35 -3.78 0.55
C ASN A 161 17.76 -4.27 0.92
N THR A 162 18.29 -3.83 2.06
CA THR A 162 19.55 -4.33 2.67
C THR A 162 19.26 -5.07 3.98
N GLU A 163 20.29 -5.62 4.63
CA GLU A 163 20.13 -6.29 5.94
C GLU A 163 19.68 -5.34 7.06
N HIS A 164 19.78 -4.02 6.84
CA HIS A 164 19.27 -3.00 7.76
C HIS A 164 17.81 -2.62 7.48
N ASP A 165 17.19 -3.15 6.42
CA ASP A 165 15.77 -2.98 6.14
C ASP A 165 14.96 -3.99 6.96
N VAL A 166 14.18 -3.50 7.92
CA VAL A 166 13.33 -4.33 8.77
C VAL A 166 12.35 -5.18 7.99
N ASP A 167 11.90 -4.71 6.82
CA ASP A 167 10.97 -5.46 5.98
C ASP A 167 11.68 -6.58 5.23
N LEU A 168 12.94 -6.39 4.83
CA LEU A 168 13.75 -7.48 4.28
C LEU A 168 14.04 -8.54 5.36
N VAL A 169 14.35 -8.11 6.58
CA VAL A 169 14.53 -9.01 7.73
C VAL A 169 13.24 -9.80 7.98
N PHE A 170 12.09 -9.15 7.94
CA PHE A 170 10.78 -9.80 8.02
C PHE A 170 10.63 -10.87 6.93
N MET A 171 10.91 -10.53 5.66
CA MET A 171 10.84 -11.49 4.55
C MET A 171 11.73 -12.72 4.79
N LYS A 172 12.96 -12.51 5.29
CA LYS A 172 13.91 -13.59 5.62
C LYS A 172 13.42 -14.47 6.77
N GLN A 173 12.92 -13.88 7.86
CA GLN A 173 12.36 -14.60 9.02
C GLN A 173 11.12 -15.42 8.67
N HIS A 174 10.41 -15.00 7.63
CA HIS A 174 9.27 -15.71 7.07
C HIS A 174 9.64 -16.74 5.99
N GLY A 175 10.94 -16.95 5.80
CA GLY A 175 11.49 -18.03 5.00
C GLY A 175 11.49 -17.78 3.50
N PHE A 176 11.35 -16.54 3.05
CA PHE A 176 11.64 -16.19 1.66
C PHE A 176 13.16 -16.06 1.46
N TYR A 177 13.66 -16.56 0.33
CA TYR A 177 15.07 -16.48 -0.03
C TYR A 177 15.24 -16.64 -1.55
N LYS A 178 16.41 -16.22 -2.05
CA LYS A 178 16.81 -16.39 -3.45
C LYS A 178 17.16 -17.85 -3.76
N GLY A 179 16.70 -18.36 -4.90
CA GLY A 179 16.88 -19.75 -5.32
C GLY A 179 15.89 -20.73 -4.68
N MET A 180 14.77 -20.24 -4.14
CA MET A 180 13.75 -21.11 -3.55
C MET A 180 12.96 -21.86 -4.64
N SER A 181 12.39 -23.02 -4.30
CA SER A 181 11.49 -23.71 -5.25
C SER A 181 10.17 -22.97 -5.41
N GLU A 182 9.51 -23.11 -6.56
CA GLU A 182 8.20 -22.49 -6.78
C GLU A 182 7.14 -23.00 -5.81
N SER A 183 7.16 -24.29 -5.46
CA SER A 183 6.25 -24.87 -4.46
C SER A 183 6.45 -24.24 -3.08
N ALA A 184 7.71 -23.98 -2.69
CA ALA A 184 8.06 -23.29 -1.46
C ALA A 184 7.57 -21.83 -1.47
N PHE A 185 7.67 -21.15 -2.61
CA PHE A 185 7.18 -19.78 -2.80
C PHE A 185 5.66 -19.70 -2.65
N TRP A 186 4.90 -20.51 -3.40
CA TRP A 186 3.44 -20.47 -3.35
C TRP A 186 2.88 -20.90 -1.99
N THR A 187 3.46 -21.94 -1.38
CA THR A 187 3.11 -22.35 -0.02
C THR A 187 3.30 -21.20 0.97
N ARG A 188 4.42 -20.47 0.92
CA ARG A 188 4.66 -19.34 1.83
C ARG A 188 3.74 -18.17 1.52
N LEU A 189 3.56 -17.82 0.26
CA LEU A 189 2.70 -16.72 -0.15
C LEU A 189 1.25 -16.94 0.30
N VAL A 190 0.70 -18.14 0.10
CA VAL A 190 -0.72 -18.43 0.31
C VAL A 190 -1.01 -18.95 1.71
N LEU A 191 -0.20 -19.87 2.24
CA LEU A 191 -0.53 -20.62 3.45
C LEU A 191 0.15 -20.10 4.72
N ALA A 192 1.36 -19.50 4.62
CA ALA A 192 2.09 -19.05 5.81
C ALA A 192 1.30 -18.07 6.71
N PRO A 193 0.50 -17.13 6.20
CA PRO A 193 -0.27 -16.21 7.05
C PRO A 193 -1.30 -16.89 7.94
N PHE A 194 -1.78 -18.07 7.54
CA PHE A 194 -2.79 -18.83 8.27
C PHE A 194 -2.17 -19.80 9.27
N HIS A 195 -0.84 -19.94 9.28
CA HIS A 195 -0.17 -20.83 10.21
C HIS A 195 -0.38 -20.35 11.66
N PRO A 196 -0.86 -21.17 12.60
CA PRO A 196 -1.21 -20.74 13.95
C PRO A 196 -0.08 -20.00 14.68
N ALA A 197 1.17 -20.45 14.53
CA ALA A 197 2.31 -19.76 15.13
C ALA A 197 2.48 -18.33 14.61
N ARG A 198 2.18 -18.08 13.32
CA ARG A 198 2.27 -16.73 12.71
C ARG A 198 1.15 -15.81 13.18
N VAL A 199 -0.03 -16.36 13.45
CA VAL A 199 -1.13 -15.62 14.08
C VAL A 199 -0.74 -15.23 15.51
N LEU A 200 -0.18 -16.18 16.29
CA LEU A 200 0.26 -15.92 17.65
C LEU A 200 1.42 -14.91 17.72
N GLU A 201 2.41 -15.03 16.82
CA GLU A 201 3.49 -14.05 16.68
C GLU A 201 2.94 -12.64 16.42
N HIS A 202 1.95 -12.51 15.53
CA HIS A 202 1.32 -11.22 15.23
C HIS A 202 0.58 -10.64 16.44
N LEU A 203 -0.25 -11.46 17.11
CA LEU A 203 -0.99 -11.05 18.30
C LEU A 203 -0.03 -10.62 19.42
N LYS A 204 1.03 -11.40 19.66
CA LYS A 204 2.07 -11.08 20.63
C LYS A 204 2.77 -9.77 20.28
N PHE A 205 3.18 -9.61 19.02
CA PHE A 205 3.81 -8.37 18.56
C PHE A 205 2.90 -7.16 18.83
N ARG A 206 1.62 -7.23 18.44
CA ARG A 206 0.63 -6.16 18.65
C ARG A 206 0.47 -5.82 20.13
N PHE A 207 0.41 -6.84 20.97
CA PHE A 207 0.32 -6.69 22.41
C PHE A 207 1.58 -6.01 22.98
N ASP A 208 2.76 -6.53 22.64
CA ASP A 208 4.04 -6.03 23.14
C ASP A 208 4.26 -4.56 22.75
N VAL A 209 4.09 -4.22 21.46
CA VAL A 209 4.30 -2.84 20.99
C VAL A 209 3.26 -1.85 21.54
N SER A 210 2.09 -2.32 21.97
CA SER A 210 1.02 -1.45 22.47
C SER A 210 1.02 -1.30 23.99
N PHE A 211 1.33 -2.37 24.73
CA PHE A 211 1.12 -2.46 26.17
C PHE A 211 2.39 -2.77 26.97
N VAL A 212 3.49 -3.15 26.32
CA VAL A 212 4.76 -3.47 27.00
C VAL A 212 5.82 -2.43 26.66
N SER A 213 6.20 -2.33 25.39
CA SER A 213 7.32 -1.50 24.93
C SER A 213 6.97 -0.02 24.72
N ALA A 214 5.68 0.31 24.62
CA ALA A 214 5.26 1.70 24.43
C ALA A 214 5.59 2.59 25.66
N PRO A 215 5.79 3.90 25.47
CA PRO A 215 5.93 4.84 26.58
C PRO A 215 4.75 4.77 27.57
N ARG A 216 5.01 5.00 28.86
CA ARG A 216 4.01 4.81 29.93
C ARG A 216 2.70 5.55 29.67
N HIS A 217 2.75 6.80 29.23
CA HIS A 217 1.54 7.59 28.93
C HIS A 217 0.70 6.97 27.82
N GLU A 218 1.32 6.42 26.77
CA GLU A 218 0.61 5.75 25.68
C GLU A 218 0.04 4.40 26.11
N ARG A 219 0.77 3.63 26.93
CA ARG A 219 0.26 2.38 27.50
C ARG A 219 -0.99 2.61 28.34
N VAL A 220 -0.97 3.61 29.22
CA VAL A 220 -2.11 3.97 30.07
C VAL A 220 -3.29 4.41 29.21
N SER A 221 -3.10 5.30 28.23
CA SER A 221 -4.19 5.73 27.35
C SER A 221 -4.77 4.59 26.52
N ARG A 222 -3.94 3.67 26.02
CA ARG A 222 -4.42 2.48 25.30
C ARG A 222 -5.24 1.57 26.21
N ALA A 223 -4.75 1.32 27.42
CA ALA A 223 -5.46 0.50 28.40
C ALA A 223 -6.81 1.12 28.77
N LEU A 224 -6.86 2.43 29.06
CA LEU A 224 -8.09 3.14 29.37
C LEU A 224 -9.08 3.13 28.20
N TYR A 225 -8.61 3.40 26.98
CA TYR A 225 -9.45 3.36 25.78
C TYR A 225 -10.08 1.98 25.57
N TRP A 226 -9.26 0.93 25.61
CA TRP A 226 -9.74 -0.43 25.38
C TRP A 226 -10.61 -0.96 26.53
N ALA A 227 -10.31 -0.60 27.78
CA ALA A 227 -11.17 -0.92 28.91
C ALA A 227 -12.55 -0.26 28.77
N ALA A 228 -12.60 1.02 28.38
CA ALA A 228 -13.86 1.73 28.14
C ALA A 228 -14.64 1.12 26.96
N LEU A 229 -13.97 0.83 25.84
CA LEU A 229 -14.59 0.21 24.67
C LEU A 229 -15.16 -1.17 24.99
N LEU A 230 -14.37 -2.03 25.64
CA LEU A 230 -14.82 -3.37 26.05
C LEU A 230 -15.95 -3.30 27.07
N GLY A 231 -15.89 -2.37 28.02
CA GLY A 231 -16.97 -2.13 28.99
C GLY A 231 -18.29 -1.74 28.30
N LEU A 232 -18.22 -0.84 27.31
CA LEU A 232 -19.40 -0.42 26.53
C LEU A 232 -19.97 -1.56 25.67
N VAL A 233 -19.11 -2.33 25.01
CA VAL A 233 -19.52 -3.50 24.20
C VAL A 233 -20.16 -4.58 25.08
N TYR A 234 -19.59 -4.84 26.26
CA TYR A 234 -20.16 -5.78 27.22
C TYR A 234 -21.53 -5.31 27.72
N ALA A 235 -21.64 -4.06 28.15
CA ALA A 235 -22.89 -3.49 28.66
C ALA A 235 -24.01 -3.42 27.60
N SER A 236 -23.67 -3.33 26.31
CA SER A 236 -24.64 -3.35 25.22
C SER A 236 -25.08 -4.75 24.79
N GLY A 237 -24.40 -5.82 25.27
CA GLY A 237 -24.67 -7.20 24.85
C GLY A 237 -24.13 -7.56 23.46
N TYR A 238 -23.23 -6.74 22.88
CA TYR A 238 -22.77 -6.87 21.49
C TYR A 238 -21.41 -7.60 21.40
N LEU A 239 -21.03 -8.34 22.44
CA LEU A 239 -19.70 -8.95 22.55
C LEU A 239 -19.40 -9.94 21.40
N GLU A 240 -20.37 -10.76 21.01
CA GLU A 240 -20.21 -11.71 19.89
C GLU A 240 -20.01 -10.99 18.57
N ALA A 241 -20.86 -10.01 18.25
CA ALA A 241 -20.73 -9.21 17.04
C ALA A 241 -19.42 -8.41 17.02
N PHE A 242 -18.99 -7.86 18.16
CA PHE A 242 -17.72 -7.16 18.28
C PHE A 242 -16.52 -8.09 18.05
N ALA A 243 -16.54 -9.29 18.66
CA ALA A 243 -15.49 -10.27 18.45
C ALA A 243 -15.39 -10.69 16.97
N LEU A 244 -16.53 -10.98 16.34
CA LEU A 244 -16.56 -11.51 14.98
C LEU A 244 -16.36 -10.44 13.90
N PHE A 245 -16.95 -9.25 14.04
CA PHE A 245 -16.93 -8.23 12.98
C PHE A 245 -15.93 -7.09 13.23
N TYR A 246 -15.33 -6.99 14.43
CA TYR A 246 -14.28 -6.01 14.70
C TYR A 246 -12.94 -6.67 15.04
N LEU A 247 -12.87 -7.48 16.11
CA LEU A 247 -11.60 -8.07 16.56
C LEU A 247 -11.03 -9.05 15.54
N PHE A 248 -11.84 -10.00 15.05
CA PHE A 248 -11.37 -11.00 14.10
C PHE A 248 -10.82 -10.37 12.80
N PRO A 249 -11.48 -9.40 12.14
CA PRO A 249 -10.92 -8.70 10.99
C PRO A 249 -9.65 -7.91 11.31
N ILE A 250 -9.58 -7.24 12.46
CA ILE A 250 -8.43 -6.41 12.85
C ILE A 250 -7.19 -7.25 13.13
N PHE A 251 -7.35 -8.38 13.83
CA PHE A 251 -6.20 -9.17 14.28
C PHE A 251 -5.82 -10.30 13.32
N ILE A 252 -6.78 -10.84 12.56
CA ILE A 252 -6.54 -12.01 11.70
C ILE A 252 -6.55 -11.60 10.23
N LEU A 253 -7.67 -11.07 9.73
CA LEU A 253 -7.80 -10.83 8.28
C LEU A 253 -6.90 -9.68 7.79
N THR A 254 -6.69 -8.66 8.63
CA THR A 254 -5.77 -7.55 8.32
C THR A 254 -4.33 -8.03 8.19
N GLN A 255 -3.91 -9.04 8.96
CA GLN A 255 -2.59 -9.66 8.80
C GLN A 255 -2.45 -10.27 7.41
N TYR A 256 -3.46 -11.01 6.95
CA TYR A 256 -3.44 -11.60 5.61
C TYR A 256 -3.43 -10.53 4.50
N SER A 257 -4.27 -9.49 4.63
CA SER A 257 -4.24 -8.35 3.72
C SER A 257 -2.85 -7.68 3.67
N SER A 258 -2.24 -7.47 4.84
CA SER A 258 -0.91 -6.88 4.98
C SER A 258 0.18 -7.75 4.37
N TRP A 259 0.09 -9.07 4.56
CA TRP A 259 1.03 -10.04 4.03
C TRP A 259 1.11 -9.99 2.51
N ILE A 260 -0.05 -10.05 1.86
CA ILE A 260 -0.14 -9.96 0.40
C ILE A 260 0.52 -8.66 -0.09
N GLN A 261 0.28 -7.55 0.60
CA GLN A 261 0.86 -6.27 0.21
C GLN A 261 2.38 -6.24 0.44
N HIS A 262 2.89 -6.65 1.61
CA HIS A 262 4.32 -6.61 1.94
C HIS A 262 5.14 -7.53 1.04
N VAL A 263 4.74 -8.81 0.94
CA VAL A 263 5.45 -9.78 0.10
C VAL A 263 5.52 -9.27 -1.34
N SER A 264 4.46 -8.59 -1.79
CA SER A 264 4.30 -8.14 -3.16
C SER A 264 4.77 -6.72 -3.47
N GLU A 265 5.46 -6.06 -2.54
CA GLU A 265 5.77 -4.63 -2.62
C GLU A 265 7.05 -4.31 -3.39
N HIS A 266 8.09 -5.08 -3.11
CA HIS A 266 9.44 -4.79 -3.56
C HIS A 266 10.08 -6.02 -4.19
N LEU A 267 11.10 -5.77 -4.99
CA LEU A 267 11.97 -6.80 -5.54
C LEU A 267 12.95 -7.28 -4.45
N TRP A 268 12.41 -7.97 -3.44
CA TRP A 268 13.12 -8.38 -2.24
C TRP A 268 14.38 -9.18 -2.55
N PHE A 269 15.46 -8.92 -1.82
CA PHE A 269 16.77 -9.56 -2.00
C PHE A 269 17.49 -9.24 -3.33
N ALA A 270 16.98 -8.30 -4.12
CA ALA A 270 17.70 -7.78 -5.29
C ALA A 270 18.95 -7.02 -4.86
N ARG A 271 20.04 -7.22 -5.63
CA ARG A 271 21.33 -6.55 -5.43
C ARG A 271 21.67 -5.73 -6.67
N ASN A 272 22.47 -4.68 -6.50
CA ASN A 272 22.93 -3.84 -7.60
C ASN A 272 24.11 -4.47 -8.35
N GLU A 273 23.90 -5.65 -8.94
CA GLU A 273 24.95 -6.44 -9.61
C GLU A 273 25.43 -5.79 -10.92
N HIS A 274 24.60 -4.94 -11.53
CA HIS A 274 24.88 -4.29 -12.82
C HIS A 274 25.42 -2.86 -12.68
N GLY A 275 25.70 -2.39 -11.46
CA GLY A 275 26.32 -1.08 -11.22
C GLY A 275 25.44 0.12 -11.59
N LEU A 276 24.11 -0.01 -11.48
CA LEU A 276 23.21 1.12 -11.71
C LEU A 276 23.49 2.27 -10.73
N PRO A 277 23.31 3.54 -11.13
CA PRO A 277 23.31 4.66 -10.19
C PRO A 277 22.38 4.42 -9.00
N ARG A 278 22.79 4.87 -7.81
CA ARG A 278 22.10 4.54 -6.54
C ARG A 278 20.59 4.83 -6.57
N PHE A 279 20.19 6.00 -7.04
CA PHE A 279 18.77 6.38 -7.10
C PHE A 279 18.01 5.59 -8.17
N LEU A 280 18.66 5.22 -9.27
CA LEU A 280 18.08 4.38 -10.31
C LEU A 280 17.86 2.95 -9.80
N HIS A 281 18.85 2.38 -9.10
CA HIS A 281 18.68 1.09 -8.44
C HIS A 281 17.54 1.12 -7.44
N TYR A 282 17.49 2.11 -6.54
CA TYR A 282 16.39 2.29 -5.60
C TYR A 282 15.02 2.36 -6.29
N GLY A 283 14.92 3.11 -7.39
CA GLY A 283 13.69 3.20 -8.18
C GLY A 283 13.29 1.91 -8.89
N SER A 284 14.25 1.05 -9.23
CA SER A 284 14.03 -0.25 -9.90
C SER A 284 13.48 -1.35 -8.99
N LEU A 285 13.57 -1.16 -7.67
CA LEU A 285 13.15 -2.14 -6.68
C LEU A 285 11.64 -2.15 -6.43
N SER A 286 10.90 -1.18 -6.93
CA SER A 286 9.45 -1.05 -6.76
C SER A 286 8.77 -0.67 -8.07
N TRP A 287 7.48 -0.99 -8.20
CA TRP A 287 6.69 -0.71 -9.40
C TRP A 287 5.22 -0.48 -9.07
N GLY A 288 4.47 0.10 -10.02
CA GLY A 288 3.03 0.30 -9.91
C GLY A 288 2.30 -1.04 -9.93
N ARG A 289 1.43 -1.27 -8.94
CA ARG A 289 0.67 -2.51 -8.77
C ARG A 289 -0.80 -2.25 -9.03
N PHE A 290 -1.14 -1.97 -10.29
CA PHE A 290 -2.49 -1.58 -10.67
C PHE A 290 -3.41 -2.78 -10.84
N LEU A 291 -4.71 -2.51 -10.76
CA LEU A 291 -5.76 -3.49 -11.00
C LEU A 291 -6.57 -3.04 -12.22
N GLY A 292 -7.18 -3.97 -12.93
CA GLY A 292 -7.94 -3.65 -14.15
C GLY A 292 -7.62 -4.60 -15.29
N ARG A 293 -8.42 -4.49 -16.36
CA ARG A 293 -8.30 -5.27 -17.59
C ARG A 293 -8.65 -4.38 -18.77
N PRO A 294 -8.04 -4.55 -19.96
CA PRO A 294 -8.37 -3.75 -21.12
C PRO A 294 -9.87 -3.71 -21.37
N TYR A 295 -10.41 -2.50 -21.48
CA TYR A 295 -11.81 -2.30 -21.88
C TYR A 295 -11.95 -2.69 -23.37
N PRO A 296 -12.92 -3.55 -23.74
CA PRO A 296 -12.98 -4.14 -25.08
C PRO A 296 -13.58 -3.18 -26.14
N ALA A 297 -13.13 -1.92 -26.19
CA ALA A 297 -13.62 -0.90 -27.12
C ALA A 297 -13.30 -1.20 -28.60
N ASP A 298 -12.35 -2.10 -28.86
CA ASP A 298 -11.97 -2.57 -30.19
C ASP A 298 -12.98 -3.57 -30.78
N LYS A 299 -13.91 -4.08 -29.97
CA LYS A 299 -14.90 -5.08 -30.37
C LYS A 299 -16.26 -4.44 -30.66
N GLN A 300 -17.08 -5.15 -31.45
CA GLN A 300 -18.44 -4.72 -31.80
C GLN A 300 -19.44 -5.88 -31.70
N GLY A 301 -20.74 -5.56 -31.68
CA GLY A 301 -21.84 -6.55 -31.69
C GLY A 301 -21.77 -7.57 -30.55
N LEU A 302 -22.04 -8.85 -30.86
CA LEU A 302 -22.01 -9.94 -29.88
C LEU A 302 -20.62 -10.15 -29.27
N ALA A 303 -19.55 -9.94 -30.06
CA ALA A 303 -18.18 -10.06 -29.56
C ALA A 303 -17.86 -9.00 -28.50
N PHE A 304 -18.37 -7.78 -28.67
CA PHE A 304 -18.33 -6.74 -27.63
C PHE A 304 -19.14 -7.17 -26.41
N ALA A 305 -20.39 -7.60 -26.59
CA ALA A 305 -21.25 -7.99 -25.47
C ALA A 305 -20.61 -9.08 -24.59
N LEU A 306 -20.07 -10.14 -25.19
CA LEU A 306 -19.39 -11.22 -24.46
C LEU A 306 -18.11 -10.74 -23.76
N ALA A 307 -17.30 -9.93 -24.46
CA ALA A 307 -16.08 -9.38 -23.87
C ALA A 307 -16.37 -8.39 -22.75
N PHE A 308 -17.42 -7.58 -22.88
CA PHE A 308 -17.88 -6.64 -21.88
C PHE A 308 -18.41 -7.37 -20.64
N VAL A 309 -19.17 -8.45 -20.79
CA VAL A 309 -19.60 -9.29 -19.67
C VAL A 309 -18.39 -9.88 -18.96
N ARG A 310 -17.45 -10.49 -19.70
CA ARG A 310 -16.22 -11.04 -19.11
C ARG A 310 -15.39 -9.97 -18.38
N TRP A 311 -15.23 -8.80 -18.99
CA TRP A 311 -14.55 -7.66 -18.40
C TRP A 311 -15.25 -7.20 -17.12
N SER A 312 -16.58 -7.03 -17.15
CA SER A 312 -17.39 -6.60 -16.01
C SER A 312 -17.30 -7.60 -14.86
N LEU A 313 -17.42 -8.90 -15.15
CA LEU A 313 -17.27 -9.95 -14.13
C LEU A 313 -15.86 -9.95 -13.53
N GLY A 314 -14.81 -9.76 -14.34
CA GLY A 314 -13.45 -9.61 -13.85
C GLY A 314 -13.31 -8.42 -12.90
N VAL A 315 -13.83 -7.25 -13.30
CA VAL A 315 -13.78 -6.04 -12.46
C VAL A 315 -14.53 -6.26 -11.15
N LEU A 316 -15.76 -6.77 -11.20
CA LEU A 316 -16.64 -6.92 -10.05
C LEU A 316 -16.19 -8.03 -9.09
N LEU A 317 -15.71 -9.16 -9.61
CA LEU A 317 -15.42 -10.35 -8.81
C LEU A 317 -13.94 -10.49 -8.45
N ILE A 318 -13.04 -9.75 -9.10
CA ILE A 318 -11.60 -9.86 -8.87
C ILE A 318 -11.00 -8.49 -8.53
N ASP A 319 -11.12 -7.49 -9.39
CA ASP A 319 -10.38 -6.22 -9.19
C ASP A 319 -10.91 -5.44 -7.98
N ILE A 320 -12.23 -5.25 -7.88
CA ILE A 320 -12.83 -4.53 -6.76
C ILE A 320 -12.57 -5.26 -5.42
N PRO A 321 -12.79 -6.59 -5.30
CA PRO A 321 -12.46 -7.30 -4.07
C PRO A 321 -10.99 -7.16 -3.67
N LEU A 322 -10.04 -7.31 -4.60
CA LEU A 322 -8.61 -7.13 -4.31
C LEU A 322 -8.28 -5.68 -3.93
N ARG A 323 -8.91 -4.71 -4.60
CA ARG A 323 -8.77 -3.28 -4.31
C ARG A 323 -9.25 -2.94 -2.91
N VAL A 324 -10.37 -3.52 -2.49
CA VAL A 324 -10.92 -3.31 -1.15
C VAL A 324 -10.10 -4.06 -0.10
N PHE A 325 -9.68 -5.29 -0.38
CA PHE A 325 -9.06 -6.14 0.63
C PHE A 325 -7.57 -5.89 0.85
N SER A 326 -6.74 -5.89 -0.21
CA SER A 326 -5.27 -5.89 -0.10
C SER A 326 -4.59 -4.66 -0.66
N PHE A 327 -5.22 -3.96 -1.61
CA PHE A 327 -4.63 -2.82 -2.29
C PHE A 327 -5.42 -1.54 -2.05
N MET A 328 -5.94 -1.26 -0.85
CA MET A 328 -6.72 -0.05 -0.58
C MET A 328 -5.92 1.26 -0.71
N GLN A 329 -6.66 2.38 -0.78
CA GLN A 329 -6.14 3.75 -0.92
C GLN A 329 -5.17 3.94 -2.07
N ASP A 330 -3.88 3.88 -1.84
CA ASP A 330 -2.85 4.25 -2.80
C ASP A 330 -1.72 3.24 -2.92
N LEU A 331 -1.87 2.09 -2.28
CA LEU A 331 -0.97 0.95 -2.43
C LEU A 331 -0.58 0.59 -3.87
N PRO A 332 -1.49 0.72 -4.87
CA PRO A 332 -1.10 0.55 -6.28
C PRO A 332 0.02 1.50 -6.75
N SER A 333 0.16 2.68 -6.14
CA SER A 333 1.15 3.71 -6.46
C SER A 333 2.27 3.82 -5.41
N HIS A 334 2.51 2.77 -4.61
CA HIS A 334 3.51 2.82 -3.54
C HIS A 334 4.95 2.99 -4.07
N ASP A 335 5.24 2.56 -5.29
CA ASP A 335 6.49 2.86 -5.98
C ASP A 335 6.78 4.36 -6.08
N PHE A 336 5.74 5.15 -6.38
CA PHE A 336 5.85 6.60 -6.44
C PHE A 336 5.99 7.21 -5.04
N HIS A 337 5.34 6.60 -4.03
CA HIS A 337 5.52 7.00 -2.64
C HIS A 337 6.99 6.90 -2.20
N HIS A 338 7.68 5.81 -2.54
CA HIS A 338 9.12 5.68 -2.27
C HIS A 338 9.97 6.78 -2.90
N ARG A 339 9.56 7.28 -4.07
CA ARG A 339 10.27 8.34 -4.82
C ARG A 339 9.90 9.75 -4.32
N LYS A 340 8.66 9.94 -3.83
CA LYS A 340 8.09 11.23 -3.39
C LYS A 340 7.20 11.06 -2.14
N PRO A 341 7.76 10.72 -0.97
CA PRO A 341 6.97 10.34 0.20
C PRO A 341 6.13 11.46 0.83
N GLY A 342 6.38 12.71 0.45
CA GLY A 342 5.62 13.87 0.90
C GLY A 342 4.29 14.10 0.17
N VAL A 343 4.01 13.34 -0.89
CA VAL A 343 2.74 13.46 -1.65
C VAL A 343 1.63 12.79 -0.86
N ASN A 344 0.50 13.47 -0.70
CA ASN A 344 -0.63 12.95 0.05
C ASN A 344 -1.32 11.75 -0.64
N PHE A 345 -1.82 10.81 0.18
CA PHE A 345 -2.53 9.61 -0.26
C PHE A 345 -3.80 9.84 -1.11
N TRP A 346 -4.45 11.01 -1.05
CA TRP A 346 -5.56 11.36 -1.95
C TRP A 346 -5.09 11.81 -3.34
N ARG A 347 -3.81 12.21 -3.45
CA ARG A 347 -3.24 12.81 -4.66
C ARG A 347 -2.17 11.95 -5.30
N ILE A 348 -1.70 10.91 -4.64
CA ILE A 348 -0.58 10.12 -5.16
C ILE A 348 -0.85 9.43 -6.49
N ALA A 349 -2.05 8.90 -6.76
CA ALA A 349 -2.39 8.33 -8.07
C ALA A 349 -2.34 9.37 -9.21
N PRO A 350 -2.98 10.56 -9.11
CA PRO A 350 -2.85 11.60 -10.13
C PRO A 350 -1.44 12.20 -10.21
N GLU A 351 -0.71 12.30 -9.09
CA GLU A 351 0.67 12.81 -9.12
C GLU A 351 1.64 11.79 -9.74
N ARG A 352 1.45 10.48 -9.49
CA ARG A 352 2.22 9.43 -10.18
C ARG A 352 2.02 9.55 -11.68
N ALA A 353 0.77 9.59 -12.14
CA ALA A 353 0.43 9.72 -13.56
C ALA A 353 1.07 10.98 -14.20
N ALA A 354 1.03 12.13 -13.52
CA ALA A 354 1.65 13.37 -13.99
C ALA A 354 3.19 13.32 -14.10
N ASN A 355 3.82 12.37 -13.40
CA ASN A 355 5.28 12.17 -13.38
C ASN A 355 5.75 10.96 -14.21
N GLU A 356 4.86 10.09 -14.70
CA GLU A 356 5.23 8.86 -15.40
C GLU A 356 6.10 9.10 -16.63
N ALA A 357 5.72 10.07 -17.48
CA ALA A 357 6.43 10.38 -18.72
C ALA A 357 7.61 11.35 -18.53
N ARG A 358 7.91 11.76 -17.29
CA ARG A 358 8.94 12.78 -17.03
C ARG A 358 10.29 12.12 -16.74
N PRO A 359 11.40 12.75 -17.17
CA PRO A 359 12.73 12.35 -16.70
C PRO A 359 12.81 12.33 -15.18
N SER A 360 13.45 11.29 -14.65
CA SER A 360 13.61 11.10 -13.21
C SER A 360 14.94 10.43 -12.91
N LYS A 361 15.63 10.92 -11.88
CA LYS A 361 16.83 10.27 -11.34
C LYS A 361 16.60 8.85 -10.81
N PHE A 362 15.33 8.50 -10.57
CA PHE A 362 14.90 7.17 -10.15
C PHE A 362 14.61 6.23 -11.33
N GLY A 363 14.84 6.68 -12.57
CA GLY A 363 14.50 5.94 -13.78
C GLY A 363 13.03 6.01 -14.15
N PRO A 364 12.61 5.27 -15.18
CA PRO A 364 11.23 5.23 -15.62
C PRO A 364 10.33 4.64 -14.52
N MET A 365 9.03 4.93 -14.61
CA MET A 365 8.02 4.21 -13.84
C MET A 365 7.74 2.87 -14.53
N THR A 366 7.61 1.80 -13.76
CA THR A 366 7.23 0.47 -14.25
C THR A 366 5.91 0.05 -13.62
N GLU A 367 5.19 -0.89 -14.22
CA GLU A 367 3.90 -1.29 -13.68
C GLU A 367 3.47 -2.71 -14.07
N THR A 368 2.52 -3.22 -13.29
CA THR A 368 1.80 -4.48 -13.49
C THR A 368 0.30 -4.22 -13.42
N TRP A 369 -0.47 -5.12 -14.04
CA TRP A 369 -1.92 -5.05 -14.13
C TRP A 369 -2.56 -6.34 -13.61
N GLY A 370 -2.88 -6.34 -12.33
CA GLY A 370 -3.47 -7.47 -11.63
C GLY A 370 -2.50 -8.13 -10.67
N MET A 371 -3.05 -8.71 -9.60
CA MET A 371 -2.28 -9.36 -8.54
C MET A 371 -1.43 -10.53 -9.05
N TRP A 372 -1.95 -11.30 -10.01
CA TRP A 372 -1.28 -12.50 -10.50
C TRP A 372 0.06 -12.17 -11.16
N GLU A 373 0.10 -11.15 -12.01
CA GLU A 373 1.34 -10.68 -12.64
C GLU A 373 2.37 -10.27 -11.59
N ASN A 374 1.92 -9.57 -10.55
CA ASN A 374 2.75 -9.13 -9.45
C ASN A 374 3.41 -10.32 -8.72
N PHE A 375 2.65 -11.39 -8.48
CA PHE A 375 3.19 -12.62 -7.89
C PHE A 375 4.13 -13.37 -8.83
N LEU A 376 3.87 -13.37 -10.14
CA LEU A 376 4.75 -14.01 -11.12
C LEU A 376 6.11 -13.31 -11.23
N ILE A 377 6.16 -11.98 -11.12
CA ILE A 377 7.43 -11.23 -11.05
C ILE A 377 8.27 -11.73 -9.88
N LEU A 378 7.65 -11.82 -8.69
CA LEU A 378 8.37 -12.25 -7.49
C LEU A 378 8.76 -13.71 -7.51
N ARG A 379 7.88 -14.58 -8.02
CA ARG A 379 8.20 -15.98 -8.24
C ARG A 379 9.45 -16.09 -9.12
N ASP A 380 9.49 -15.42 -10.25
CA ASP A 380 10.63 -15.49 -11.16
C ASP A 380 11.89 -14.88 -10.55
N HIS A 381 11.75 -13.80 -9.79
CA HIS A 381 12.86 -13.19 -9.07
C HIS A 381 13.46 -14.12 -8.01
N LEU A 382 12.61 -14.74 -7.19
CA LEU A 382 13.03 -15.56 -6.05
C LEU A 382 13.36 -17.00 -6.44
N CYS A 383 12.72 -17.55 -7.48
CA CYS A 383 12.85 -18.96 -7.86
C CYS A 383 13.70 -19.17 -9.11
N ARG A 384 13.72 -18.21 -10.03
CA ARG A 384 14.34 -18.38 -11.36
C ARG A 384 15.50 -17.43 -11.63
N GLY A 385 15.91 -16.66 -10.62
CA GLY A 385 17.05 -15.74 -10.73
C GLY A 385 16.81 -14.49 -11.57
N GLN A 386 15.56 -14.13 -11.91
CA GLN A 386 15.29 -12.92 -12.68
C GLN A 386 15.66 -11.66 -11.87
N SER A 387 16.73 -10.95 -12.24
CA SER A 387 17.20 -9.75 -11.52
C SER A 387 16.59 -8.44 -12.04
N ASP A 388 16.17 -8.39 -13.30
CA ASP A 388 15.64 -7.19 -13.94
C ASP A 388 14.33 -7.49 -14.69
N PRO A 389 13.18 -7.58 -13.98
CA PRO A 389 11.90 -7.97 -14.59
C PRO A 389 11.33 -6.94 -15.58
N PHE A 390 11.89 -5.72 -15.65
CA PHE A 390 11.38 -4.62 -16.48
C PHE A 390 12.42 -4.08 -17.49
N GLY A 391 13.61 -4.70 -17.58
CA GLY A 391 14.67 -4.28 -18.51
C GLY A 391 15.25 -2.90 -18.19
N ILE A 392 15.30 -2.49 -16.92
CA ILE A 392 15.86 -1.20 -16.48
C ILE A 392 17.35 -1.10 -16.78
N VAL A 393 18.08 -2.22 -16.72
CA VAL A 393 19.52 -2.26 -17.00
C VAL A 393 19.77 -1.92 -18.47
N ASP A 394 19.04 -2.56 -19.38
CA ASP A 394 19.18 -2.30 -20.81
C ASP A 394 18.68 -0.90 -21.17
N TRP A 395 17.56 -0.45 -20.57
CA TRP A 395 17.12 0.94 -20.69
C TRP A 395 18.21 1.92 -20.29
N TYR A 396 18.89 1.68 -19.16
CA TYR A 396 19.96 2.56 -18.70
C TYR A 396 21.14 2.56 -19.67
N ARG A 397 21.59 1.39 -20.14
CA ARG A 397 22.67 1.29 -21.12
C ARG A 397 22.37 2.06 -22.41
N GLU A 398 21.14 1.99 -22.90
CA GLU A 398 20.71 2.69 -24.11
C GLU A 398 20.57 4.22 -23.93
N ASN A 399 20.28 4.68 -22.71
CA ASN A 399 19.84 6.06 -22.49
C ASN A 399 20.75 6.91 -21.58
N HIS A 400 21.67 6.31 -20.83
CA HIS A 400 22.51 7.04 -19.86
C HIS A 400 23.36 8.14 -20.49
N ALA A 401 23.92 7.93 -21.68
CA ALA A 401 24.68 8.94 -22.41
C ALA A 401 23.85 10.19 -22.75
N ARG A 402 22.52 10.03 -22.87
CA ARG A 402 21.57 11.14 -23.14
C ARG A 402 21.06 11.81 -21.85
N LEU A 403 21.20 11.15 -20.70
CA LEU A 403 20.74 11.64 -19.38
C LEU A 403 21.82 12.41 -18.60
N ALA A 404 23.08 12.32 -19.03
CA ALA A 404 24.25 12.91 -18.36
C ALA A 404 24.22 14.44 -18.12
N PRO A 405 23.59 15.30 -18.96
CA PRO A 405 23.69 16.75 -18.73
C PRO A 405 22.86 17.28 -17.56
N GLU A 406 21.83 16.56 -17.08
CA GLU A 406 20.91 17.04 -16.04
C GLU A 406 21.19 16.48 -14.64
N THR A 407 21.96 15.39 -14.53
CA THR A 407 22.22 14.72 -13.24
C THR A 407 23.32 15.37 -12.41
N ASP A 408 24.27 16.07 -13.02
CA ASP A 408 25.42 16.63 -12.31
C ASP A 408 25.12 17.93 -11.56
N ALA A 409 24.12 18.70 -12.01
CA ALA A 409 23.66 19.88 -11.27
C ALA A 409 22.91 19.53 -9.96
N ALA A 410 22.32 18.34 -9.87
CA ALA A 410 21.55 17.88 -8.70
C ALA A 410 22.40 17.14 -7.64
N ASN A 411 23.70 16.90 -7.94
CA ASN A 411 24.65 16.27 -7.03
C ASN A 411 25.52 17.27 -6.25
N GLN A 412 25.29 18.59 -6.39
CA GLN A 412 25.90 19.53 -5.46
C GLN A 412 25.30 19.32 -4.06
N PRO A 413 26.13 19.07 -3.03
CA PRO A 413 25.63 19.02 -1.67
C PRO A 413 25.04 20.39 -1.33
N HIS A 414 23.74 20.44 -1.06
CA HIS A 414 23.18 21.55 -0.30
C HIS A 414 23.90 21.55 1.05
N THR A 415 24.84 22.48 1.20
CA THR A 415 25.45 22.83 2.48
C THR A 415 24.33 23.36 3.37
N ASN A 416 23.75 22.48 4.19
CA ASN A 416 23.01 22.90 5.37
C ASN A 416 24.04 23.59 6.29
N GLN A 417 24.07 24.92 6.26
CA GLN A 417 24.68 25.68 7.34
C GLN A 417 23.96 25.29 8.64
N PRO A 418 24.69 24.85 9.69
CA PRO A 418 24.09 24.63 10.98
C PRO A 418 23.59 25.96 11.54
N ALA A 419 22.35 25.99 11.99
CA ALA A 419 21.82 27.10 12.77
C ALA A 419 22.73 27.29 14.00
N SER A 420 23.47 28.39 14.02
CA SER A 420 24.33 28.79 15.12
C SER A 420 23.51 28.89 16.39
N GLN A 421 24.01 28.23 17.43
CA GLN A 421 23.75 28.58 18.82
C GLN A 421 24.01 30.07 19.01
N ALA A 422 23.07 30.77 19.63
CA ALA A 422 23.32 32.03 20.31
C ALA A 422 22.49 32.02 21.59
N THR A 423 23.16 31.73 22.70
CA THR A 423 22.76 32.10 24.05
C THR A 423 23.16 33.54 24.31
N ALA A 424 22.19 34.36 24.72
CA ALA A 424 22.28 35.33 25.82
C ALA A 424 20.85 35.78 26.15
#